data_AF-A0A8R1DFS5-F1
#
_entry.id   AF-A0A8R1DFS5-F1
#
_cell.length_a   1.000
_cell.length_b   1.000
_cell.length_c   1.000
_cell.angle_alpha   90.00
_cell.angle_beta   90.00
_cell.angle_gamma   90.00
#
_symmetry.space_group_name_H-M   'P 1'
#
loop_
_entity.id
_entity.type
_entity.pdbx_description
1 polymer ?
#
loop_
_entity_poly.entity_id
_entity_poly.type
_entity_poly.pdbx_seq_one_letter_code
_entity_poly.pdbx_strand_id
1 'polypeptide(L)'
;MSDDEDVQAEPIAHGDDFDFLEIFCKLSLDPPTMEEILSEAKKFGDSHRNLINKFLLEPSMSARKMNLLFAKHVTTVKFKKHPEAVMRIEATPESSRDLTKTLVKTLNKEKGTGKRILRPWRFVTSTDEKSPNEFVTMTGCAQNCSSISEASDLTKAERTLLLAIIEEMMRGDGSVKMRWIHDIVREDPCKMTGQKCDQFMTKMTRQKYFSLDADSEILEITPRILVELEPWLRAKLIGELKICELCRKIIARCVIKRYQMRSIELRDAIFFFEESF
;
A
#
# COMPACT_ATOMS: atom_id res chain seq x y z
N MET A 1 65.73 -14.09 20.86
CA MET A 1 65.14 -14.26 22.20
C MET A 1 65.01 -12.84 22.72
N SER A 2 63.86 -12.22 22.47
CA SER A 2 62.70 -12.21 23.39
C SER A 2 62.94 -11.07 24.41
N ASP A 3 62.31 -9.91 24.22
CA ASP A 3 61.06 -9.47 24.89
C ASP A 3 61.43 -8.07 25.45
N ASP A 4 60.61 -7.05 25.64
CA ASP A 4 59.22 -6.71 25.40
C ASP A 4 59.22 -5.17 25.58
N GLU A 5 58.91 -4.39 24.55
CA GLU A 5 58.58 -2.97 24.76
C GLU A 5 57.08 -2.88 25.01
N ASP A 6 56.77 -2.56 26.26
CA ASP A 6 55.46 -2.32 26.85
C ASP A 6 54.78 -1.13 26.16
N VAL A 7 54.18 -1.36 24.99
CA VAL A 7 53.27 -0.41 24.36
C VAL A 7 51.97 -0.48 25.15
N GLN A 8 51.82 0.40 26.14
CA GLN A 8 50.54 0.66 26.78
C GLN A 8 49.54 1.06 25.70
N ALA A 9 48.68 0.11 25.32
CA ALA A 9 47.51 0.37 24.52
C ALA A 9 46.65 1.39 25.27
N GLU A 10 46.40 2.53 24.64
CA GLU A 10 45.39 3.48 25.09
C GLU A 10 44.08 2.72 25.36
N PRO A 11 43.41 2.94 26.50
CA PRO A 11 42.15 2.27 26.76
C PRO A 11 41.14 2.74 25.71
N ILE A 12 40.75 1.83 24.82
CA ILE A 12 39.65 2.02 23.89
C ILE A 12 38.41 2.27 24.75
N ALA A 13 37.91 3.50 24.77
CA ALA A 13 36.83 3.94 25.66
C ALA A 13 35.45 3.32 25.38
N HIS A 14 35.35 2.28 24.54
CA HIS A 14 34.09 1.63 24.18
C HIS A 14 34.28 0.12 23.99
N GLY A 15 34.61 -0.59 25.06
CA GLY A 15 34.55 -2.06 25.11
C GLY A 15 33.64 -2.49 26.27
N ASP A 16 32.58 -3.23 25.94
CA ASP A 16 31.90 -4.19 26.83
C ASP A 16 30.75 -3.79 27.77
N ASP A 17 30.23 -2.55 27.79
CA ASP A 17 29.16 -2.19 28.75
C ASP A 17 27.73 -2.02 28.17
N PHE A 18 27.47 -2.41 26.92
CA PHE A 18 26.11 -2.33 26.35
C PHE A 18 25.62 -3.67 25.81
N ASP A 19 25.24 -4.57 26.73
CA ASP A 19 24.65 -5.85 26.39
C ASP A 19 23.17 -5.67 25.95
N PHE A 20 22.97 -5.55 24.65
CA PHE A 20 21.64 -5.54 24.04
C PHE A 20 20.83 -6.78 24.42
N LEU A 21 21.47 -7.94 24.54
CA LEU A 21 20.82 -9.20 24.89
C LEU A 21 20.26 -9.14 26.31
N GLU A 22 21.04 -8.63 27.27
CA GLU A 22 20.59 -8.45 28.66
C GLU A 22 19.44 -7.45 28.77
N ILE A 23 19.47 -6.36 27.99
CA ILE A 23 18.37 -5.38 27.93
C ILE A 23 17.10 -6.02 27.35
N PHE A 24 17.20 -6.77 26.25
CA PHE A 24 16.05 -7.44 25.61
C PHE A 24 15.45 -8.53 26.51
N CYS A 25 16.29 -9.29 27.23
CA CYS A 25 15.84 -10.30 28.20
C CYS A 25 15.09 -9.69 29.40
N LYS A 26 15.29 -8.40 29.70
CA LYS A 26 14.56 -7.67 30.76
C LYS A 26 13.22 -7.11 30.29
N LEU A 27 12.92 -7.11 28.98
CA LEU A 27 11.65 -6.60 28.47
C LEU A 27 10.55 -7.63 28.64
N SER A 28 9.37 -7.19 29.08
CA SER A 28 8.20 -8.06 29.18
C SER A 28 7.83 -8.64 27.80
N LEU A 29 7.54 -9.94 27.80
CA LEU A 29 7.01 -10.71 26.67
C LEU A 29 5.47 -10.72 26.64
N ASP A 30 4.81 -10.10 27.62
CA ASP A 30 3.35 -10.09 27.72
C ASP A 30 2.77 -9.23 26.59
N PRO A 31 1.97 -9.80 25.67
CA PRO A 31 1.43 -9.05 24.55
C PRO A 31 0.50 -7.93 25.06
N PRO A 32 0.57 -6.72 24.51
CA PRO A 32 -0.50 -5.75 24.74
C PRO A 32 -1.79 -6.23 24.10
N THR A 33 -2.93 -5.87 24.70
CA THR A 33 -4.24 -6.22 24.14
C THR A 33 -4.54 -5.36 22.92
N MET A 34 -5.44 -5.83 22.05
CA MET A 34 -5.90 -5.03 20.93
C MET A 34 -6.62 -3.75 21.38
N GLU A 35 -7.25 -3.75 22.55
CA GLU A 35 -7.89 -2.56 23.13
C GLU A 35 -6.87 -1.49 23.51
N GLU A 36 -5.73 -1.88 24.09
CA GLU A 36 -4.62 -0.98 24.38
C GLU A 36 -4.08 -0.34 23.10
N ILE A 37 -3.88 -1.14 22.04
CA ILE A 37 -3.42 -0.64 20.74
C ILE A 37 -4.45 0.30 20.10
N LEU A 38 -5.75 -0.05 20.17
CA LEU A 38 -6.84 0.78 19.66
C LEU A 38 -6.94 2.11 20.40
N SER A 39 -6.71 2.12 21.71
CA SER A 39 -6.66 3.34 22.51
C SER A 39 -5.57 4.27 21.99
N GLU A 40 -4.39 3.72 21.70
CA GLU A 40 -3.26 4.45 21.13
C GLU A 40 -3.53 4.99 19.72
N ALA A 41 -4.33 4.30 18.91
CA ALA A 41 -4.70 4.77 17.58
C ALA A 41 -5.60 6.02 17.58
N LYS A 42 -6.32 6.32 18.68
CA LYS A 42 -7.33 7.39 18.74
C LYS A 42 -6.75 8.81 18.76
N LYS A 43 -5.50 8.97 19.24
CA LYS A 43 -4.82 10.28 19.38
C LYS A 43 -3.53 10.28 18.58
N PHE A 44 -3.35 11.29 17.75
CA PHE A 44 -2.15 11.42 16.92
C PHE A 44 -0.89 11.53 17.80
N GLY A 45 0.12 10.72 17.53
CA GLY A 45 1.39 10.68 18.26
C GLY A 45 2.55 10.12 17.42
N ASP A 46 3.63 9.72 18.09
CA ASP A 46 4.87 9.28 17.42
C ASP A 46 4.68 8.01 16.60
N SER A 47 3.81 7.09 17.04
CA SER A 47 3.46 5.90 16.26
C SER A 47 2.78 6.25 14.93
N HIS A 48 1.97 7.31 14.89
CA HIS A 48 1.38 7.81 13.63
C HIS A 48 2.45 8.47 12.75
N ARG A 49 3.38 9.23 13.33
CA ARG A 49 4.51 9.83 12.59
C ARG A 49 5.41 8.75 11.98
N ASN A 50 5.73 7.70 12.73
CA ASN A 50 6.45 6.54 12.21
C ASN A 50 5.70 5.93 11.03
N LEU A 51 4.40 5.72 11.17
CA LEU A 51 3.58 5.17 10.10
C LEU A 51 3.59 6.06 8.84
N ILE A 52 3.50 7.39 8.99
CA ILE A 52 3.66 8.33 7.87
C ILE A 52 5.02 8.15 7.19
N ASN A 53 6.11 8.04 7.95
CA ASN A 53 7.45 7.80 7.38
C ASN A 53 7.52 6.48 6.60
N LYS A 54 6.80 5.44 7.05
CA LYS A 54 6.66 4.19 6.28
C LYS A 54 5.89 4.39 4.98
N PHE A 55 4.82 5.18 5.00
CA PHE A 55 4.07 5.54 3.80
C PHE A 55 4.86 6.41 2.81
N LEU A 56 5.79 7.25 3.28
CA LEU A 56 6.67 8.00 2.37
C LEU A 56 7.59 7.08 1.55
N LEU A 57 7.93 5.91 2.08
CA LEU A 57 8.74 4.91 1.39
C LEU A 57 7.88 3.94 0.54
N GLU A 58 6.71 3.58 1.05
CA GLU A 58 5.75 2.69 0.40
C GLU A 58 4.34 3.30 0.48
N PRO A 59 3.94 4.11 -0.51
CA PRO A 59 2.72 4.92 -0.42
C PRO A 59 1.42 4.12 -0.41
N SER A 60 1.46 2.83 -0.74
CA SER A 60 0.32 1.93 -0.65
C SER A 60 0.74 0.61 -0.02
N MET A 61 0.05 0.20 1.04
CA MET A 61 0.29 -1.07 1.74
C MET A 61 -1.02 -1.72 2.17
N SER A 62 -1.01 -3.02 2.45
CA SER A 62 -2.19 -3.70 2.98
C SER A 62 -2.56 -3.16 4.37
N ALA A 63 -3.86 -3.14 4.70
CA ALA A 63 -4.36 -2.76 6.02
C ALA A 63 -3.73 -3.61 7.13
N ARG A 64 -3.53 -4.91 6.86
CA ARG A 64 -2.80 -5.82 7.77
C ARG A 64 -1.37 -5.35 8.05
N LYS A 65 -0.62 -4.95 7.02
CA LYS A 65 0.75 -4.45 7.18
C LYS A 65 0.77 -3.12 7.93
N MET A 66 -0.15 -2.20 7.62
CA MET A 66 -0.31 -0.94 8.33
C MET A 66 -0.57 -1.17 9.83
N ASN A 67 -1.53 -2.03 10.15
CA ASN A 67 -1.89 -2.39 11.52
C ASN A 67 -0.70 -3.00 12.26
N LEU A 68 0.03 -3.94 11.61
CA LEU A 68 1.22 -4.57 12.19
C LEU A 68 2.34 -3.56 12.47
N LEU A 69 2.62 -2.66 11.53
CA LEU A 69 3.66 -1.63 11.72
C LEU A 69 3.32 -0.69 12.88
N PHE A 70 2.05 -0.29 12.98
CA PHE A 70 1.57 0.54 14.08
C PHE A 70 1.66 -0.20 15.43
N ALA A 71 1.11 -1.42 15.50
CA ALA A 71 1.14 -2.26 16.68
C ALA A 71 2.57 -2.55 17.14
N LYS A 72 3.48 -2.85 16.21
CA LYS A 72 4.90 -3.05 16.49
C LYS A 72 5.51 -1.83 17.15
N HIS A 73 5.33 -0.65 16.57
CA HIS A 73 5.89 0.58 17.11
C HIS A 73 5.32 0.92 18.50
N VAL A 74 4.00 0.80 18.68
CA VAL A 74 3.36 1.02 19.98
C VAL A 74 3.92 0.05 21.02
N THR A 75 3.99 -1.24 20.71
CA THR A 75 4.46 -2.28 21.63
C THR A 75 5.91 -2.05 22.04
N THR A 76 6.81 -1.83 21.08
CA THR A 76 8.25 -1.75 21.37
C THR A 76 8.69 -0.39 21.88
N VAL A 77 8.15 0.70 21.33
CA VAL A 77 8.61 2.06 21.66
C VAL A 77 7.79 2.66 22.78
N LYS A 78 6.46 2.54 22.71
CA LYS A 78 5.58 3.18 23.70
C LYS A 78 5.42 2.34 24.95
N PHE A 79 5.16 1.04 24.81
CA PHE A 79 5.01 0.12 25.94
C PHE A 79 6.33 -0.50 26.39
N LYS A 80 7.43 -0.28 25.66
CA LYS A 80 8.76 -0.81 25.98
C LYS A 80 8.75 -2.33 26.21
N LYS A 81 8.01 -3.05 25.36
CA LYS A 81 7.90 -4.51 25.38
C LYS A 81 8.81 -5.15 24.34
N HIS A 82 9.11 -6.43 24.52
CA HIS A 82 9.93 -7.19 23.58
C HIS A 82 9.26 -7.25 22.19
N PRO A 83 10.00 -7.17 21.07
CA PRO A 83 9.41 -7.24 19.73
C PRO A 83 8.59 -8.50 19.44
N GLU A 84 8.92 -9.62 20.09
CA GLU A 84 8.14 -10.87 19.94
C GLU A 84 6.74 -10.79 20.54
N ALA A 85 6.52 -9.90 21.52
CA ALA A 85 5.20 -9.69 22.10
C ALA A 85 4.17 -9.28 21.04
N VAL A 86 4.62 -8.63 19.95
CA VAL A 86 3.76 -8.21 18.82
C VAL A 86 3.15 -9.41 18.09
N MET A 87 3.89 -10.51 17.96
CA MET A 87 3.43 -11.70 17.24
C MET A 87 2.41 -12.51 18.03
N ARG A 88 2.31 -12.26 19.35
CA ARG A 88 1.39 -12.92 20.28
C ARG A 88 0.11 -12.11 20.52
N ILE A 89 -0.06 -10.97 19.83
CA ILE A 89 -1.27 -10.15 19.94
C ILE A 89 -2.42 -10.86 19.23
N GLU A 90 -3.43 -11.24 19.99
CA GLU A 90 -4.65 -11.84 19.46
C GLU A 90 -5.55 -10.75 18.86
N ALA A 91 -5.86 -10.87 17.57
CA ALA A 91 -6.70 -9.92 16.85
C ALA A 91 -7.80 -10.64 16.07
N THR A 92 -9.04 -10.20 16.26
CA THR A 92 -10.18 -10.63 15.45
C THR A 92 -10.23 -9.81 14.15
N PRO A 93 -10.91 -10.30 13.10
CA PRO A 93 -11.15 -9.52 11.89
C PRO A 93 -11.80 -8.16 12.18
N GLU A 94 -12.71 -8.10 13.16
CA GLU A 94 -13.41 -6.88 13.58
C GLU A 94 -12.45 -5.90 14.25
N SER A 95 -11.64 -6.35 15.22
CA SER A 95 -10.71 -5.46 15.93
C SER A 95 -9.62 -4.92 14.98
N SER A 96 -9.20 -5.73 14.00
CA SER A 96 -8.28 -5.31 12.94
C SER A 96 -8.88 -4.24 12.03
N ARG A 97 -10.15 -4.41 11.60
CA ARG A 97 -10.85 -3.40 10.80
C ARG A 97 -11.07 -2.10 11.58
N ASP A 98 -11.41 -2.19 12.86
CA ASP A 98 -11.60 -1.02 13.72
C ASP A 98 -10.29 -0.27 13.95
N LEU A 99 -9.16 -0.98 14.03
CA LEU A 99 -7.84 -0.38 14.09
C LEU A 99 -7.52 0.37 12.80
N THR A 100 -7.75 -0.24 11.64
CA THR A 100 -7.56 0.40 10.33
C THR A 100 -8.41 1.66 10.21
N LYS A 101 -9.71 1.59 10.51
CA LYS A 101 -10.62 2.76 10.47
C LYS A 101 -10.17 3.86 11.42
N THR A 102 -9.77 3.50 12.64
CA THR A 102 -9.32 4.46 13.65
C THR A 102 -8.01 5.14 13.24
N LEU A 103 -7.05 4.38 12.72
CA LEU A 103 -5.79 4.91 12.21
C LEU A 103 -6.01 5.87 11.06
N VAL A 104 -6.75 5.46 10.02
CA VAL A 104 -7.05 6.30 8.86
C VAL A 104 -7.78 7.57 9.30
N LYS A 105 -8.78 7.44 10.17
CA LYS A 105 -9.50 8.59 10.74
C LYS A 105 -8.55 9.53 11.47
N THR A 106 -7.69 9.03 12.36
CA THR A 106 -6.76 9.86 13.13
C THR A 106 -5.68 10.50 12.26
N LEU A 107 -5.14 9.77 11.28
CA LEU A 107 -4.18 10.29 10.30
C LEU A 107 -4.79 11.38 9.43
N ASN A 108 -6.08 11.30 9.13
CA ASN A 108 -6.80 12.32 8.37
C ASN A 108 -7.34 13.48 9.24
N LYS A 109 -7.48 13.34 10.57
CA LYS A 109 -8.02 14.40 11.46
C LYS A 109 -7.12 15.64 11.52
N GLU A 110 -7.70 16.82 11.27
CA GLU A 110 -7.06 18.16 11.22
C GLU A 110 -6.31 18.66 12.47
N LYS A 111 -6.23 17.92 13.58
CA LYS A 111 -5.59 18.42 14.81
C LYS A 111 -4.06 18.34 14.77
N GLY A 112 -3.45 19.13 13.90
CA GLY A 112 -2.30 19.93 14.28
C GLY A 112 -2.85 21.26 14.77
N THR A 113 -2.66 21.59 16.05
CA THR A 113 -2.90 22.94 16.56
C THR A 113 -2.08 23.93 15.74
N GLY A 114 -2.74 24.61 14.80
CA GLY A 114 -2.12 25.58 13.90
C GLY A 114 -2.93 25.71 12.61
N LYS A 115 -3.50 26.90 12.39
CA LYS A 115 -4.15 27.40 11.15
C LYS A 115 -4.05 26.43 9.96
N ARG A 116 -5.17 25.84 9.52
CA ARG A 116 -5.36 25.05 8.28
C ARG A 116 -4.08 24.89 7.44
N ILE A 117 -3.12 24.11 7.95
CA ILE A 117 -2.01 23.66 7.12
C ILE A 117 -2.63 22.50 6.38
N LEU A 118 -3.03 22.74 5.14
CA LEU A 118 -3.30 21.68 4.17
C LEU A 118 -2.17 20.67 4.31
N ARG A 119 -2.43 19.55 5.00
CA ARG A 119 -1.46 18.45 4.97
C ARG A 119 -1.38 18.03 3.50
N PRO A 120 -0.18 17.84 2.94
CA PRO A 120 -0.07 17.47 1.53
C PRO A 120 -0.67 16.08 1.26
N TRP A 121 -1.02 15.31 2.31
CA TRP A 121 -1.40 13.90 2.21
C TRP A 121 -2.78 13.62 2.81
N ARG A 122 -3.51 12.72 2.17
CA ARG A 122 -4.72 12.03 2.68
C ARG A 122 -4.50 10.53 2.63
N PHE A 123 -5.10 9.81 3.58
CA PHE A 123 -5.09 8.35 3.62
C PHE A 123 -6.45 7.83 3.17
N VAL A 124 -6.47 6.96 2.16
CA VAL A 124 -7.70 6.40 1.58
C VAL A 124 -7.65 4.90 1.65
N THR A 125 -8.74 4.28 2.11
CA THR A 125 -8.90 2.82 2.07
C THR A 125 -9.49 2.38 0.74
N SER A 126 -8.89 1.34 0.16
CA SER A 126 -9.33 0.70 -1.07
C SER A 126 -9.31 -0.81 -0.90
N THR A 127 -10.04 -1.52 -1.74
CA THR A 127 -10.06 -2.98 -1.76
C THR A 127 -9.54 -3.42 -3.11
N ASP A 128 -8.70 -4.43 -3.13
CA ASP A 128 -8.29 -5.06 -4.38
C ASP A 128 -9.49 -5.71 -5.08
N GLU A 129 -9.50 -5.67 -6.41
CA GLU A 129 -10.59 -6.23 -7.20
C GLU A 129 -10.49 -7.77 -7.30
N LYS A 130 -9.30 -8.35 -7.10
CA LYS A 130 -9.07 -9.80 -7.14
C LYS A 130 -9.30 -10.49 -5.79
N SER A 131 -9.07 -9.77 -4.70
CA SER A 131 -9.05 -10.31 -3.35
C SER A 131 -9.76 -9.38 -2.37
N PRO A 132 -10.37 -9.88 -1.29
CA PRO A 132 -10.99 -9.04 -0.27
C PRO A 132 -9.97 -8.26 0.58
N ASN A 133 -8.71 -8.18 0.13
CA ASN A 133 -7.64 -7.51 0.85
C ASN A 133 -7.86 -5.99 0.78
N GLU A 134 -7.95 -5.39 1.96
CA GLU A 134 -7.99 -3.94 2.11
C GLU A 134 -6.57 -3.37 2.05
N PHE A 135 -6.43 -2.27 1.33
CA PHE A 135 -5.22 -1.48 1.19
C PHE A 135 -5.48 -0.08 1.71
N VAL A 136 -4.43 0.55 2.21
CA VAL A 136 -4.43 1.97 2.57
C VAL A 136 -3.40 2.64 1.69
N THR A 137 -3.82 3.71 1.03
CA THR A 137 -2.98 4.51 0.13
C THR A 137 -2.86 5.93 0.67
N MET A 138 -1.63 6.43 0.78
CA MET A 138 -1.33 7.83 1.05
C MET A 138 -1.26 8.58 -0.28
N THR A 139 -2.12 9.57 -0.49
CA THR A 139 -2.19 10.35 -1.73
C THR A 139 -2.10 11.84 -1.48
N GLY A 140 -1.80 12.62 -2.51
CA GLY A 140 -1.93 14.09 -2.48
C GLY A 140 -3.32 14.58 -2.04
N CYS A 141 -3.36 15.69 -1.29
CA CYS A 141 -4.58 16.35 -0.78
C CYS A 141 -5.27 17.28 -1.79
N ALA A 142 -4.73 17.44 -3.01
CA ALA A 142 -5.40 18.22 -4.04
C ALA A 142 -6.74 17.56 -4.37
N GLN A 143 -7.86 18.23 -4.03
CA GLN A 143 -9.23 17.73 -4.23
C GLN A 143 -9.53 17.34 -5.70
N ASN A 144 -8.68 17.78 -6.64
CA ASN A 144 -8.72 17.45 -8.06
C ASN A 144 -7.35 16.96 -8.55
N CYS A 145 -6.72 16.01 -7.84
CA CYS A 145 -5.44 15.47 -8.29
C CYS A 145 -5.64 14.76 -9.64
N SER A 146 -5.31 15.46 -10.72
CA SER A 146 -5.31 14.92 -12.09
C SER A 146 -3.97 14.27 -12.45
N SER A 147 -3.12 14.11 -11.44
CA SER A 147 -1.74 13.67 -11.55
C SER A 147 -1.41 12.69 -10.43
N ILE A 148 -0.56 11.72 -10.74
CA ILE A 148 0.02 10.86 -9.70
C ILE A 148 0.89 11.68 -8.73
N SER A 149 1.05 11.22 -7.50
CA SER A 149 1.79 11.95 -6.46
C SER A 149 3.25 12.24 -6.84
N GLU A 150 3.86 11.39 -7.67
CA GLU A 150 5.22 11.50 -8.19
C GLU A 150 5.28 12.19 -9.56
N ALA A 151 4.23 12.91 -9.97
CA ALA A 151 4.19 13.54 -11.29
C ALA A 151 5.32 14.58 -11.52
N SER A 152 5.83 15.22 -10.46
CA SER A 152 7.00 16.09 -10.51
C SER A 152 8.28 15.36 -10.92
N ASP A 153 8.36 14.06 -10.61
CA ASP A 153 9.55 13.23 -10.78
C ASP A 153 9.50 12.41 -12.07
N LEU A 154 8.46 12.60 -12.89
CA LEU A 154 8.32 11.99 -14.20
C LEU A 154 8.66 13.00 -15.29
N THR A 155 9.51 12.59 -16.21
CA THR A 155 9.71 13.28 -17.48
C THR A 155 8.41 13.30 -18.29
N LYS A 156 8.32 14.21 -19.27
CA LYS A 156 7.18 14.29 -20.18
C LYS A 156 6.94 12.95 -20.92
N ALA A 157 8.01 12.26 -21.31
CA ALA A 157 7.94 10.96 -21.97
C ALA A 157 7.37 9.87 -21.04
N GLU A 158 7.90 9.74 -19.82
CA GLU A 158 7.40 8.79 -18.83
C GLU A 158 5.94 9.04 -18.46
N ARG A 159 5.55 10.32 -18.30
CA ARG A 159 4.16 10.67 -18.05
C ARG A 159 3.25 10.28 -19.22
N THR A 160 3.69 10.51 -20.45
CA THR A 160 2.93 10.14 -21.65
C THR A 160 2.76 8.62 -21.73
N LEU A 161 3.83 7.86 -21.49
CA LEU A 161 3.76 6.40 -21.48
C LEU A 161 2.84 5.89 -20.35
N LEU A 162 2.97 6.44 -19.14
CA LEU A 162 2.13 6.06 -18.00
C LEU A 162 0.65 6.17 -18.33
N LEU A 163 0.23 7.32 -18.89
CA LEU A 163 -1.16 7.57 -19.23
C LEU A 163 -1.62 6.65 -20.35
N ALA A 164 -0.80 6.39 -21.37
CA ALA A 164 -1.13 5.45 -22.44
C ALA A 164 -1.35 4.01 -21.90
N ILE A 165 -0.49 3.54 -21.00
CA ILE A 165 -0.65 2.24 -20.33
C ILE A 165 -1.96 2.19 -19.55
N ILE A 166 -2.26 3.24 -18.77
CA ILE A 166 -3.47 3.29 -17.94
C ILE A 166 -4.72 3.31 -18.83
N GLU A 167 -4.74 4.10 -19.91
CA GLU A 167 -5.87 4.11 -20.85
C GLU A 167 -6.12 2.71 -21.43
N GLU A 168 -5.07 2.01 -21.87
CA GLU A 168 -5.19 0.65 -22.39
C GLU A 168 -5.74 -0.32 -21.32
N MET A 169 -5.17 -0.30 -20.12
CA MET A 169 -5.65 -1.14 -19.01
C MET A 169 -7.12 -0.88 -18.66
N MET A 170 -7.55 0.39 -18.69
CA MET A 170 -8.91 0.78 -18.33
C MET A 170 -9.93 0.36 -19.39
N ARG A 171 -9.56 0.41 -20.68
CA ARG A 171 -10.38 -0.12 -21.78
C ARG A 171 -10.42 -1.65 -21.79
N GLY A 172 -9.32 -2.29 -21.43
CA GLY A 172 -9.17 -3.74 -21.34
C GLY A 172 -9.70 -4.33 -20.03
N ASP A 173 -8.94 -5.27 -19.43
CA ASP A 173 -9.30 -5.97 -18.20
C ASP A 173 -8.39 -5.61 -17.01
N GLY A 174 -7.82 -4.39 -17.02
CA GLY A 174 -6.91 -3.91 -15.99
C GLY A 174 -5.53 -4.56 -16.04
N SER A 175 -5.16 -5.14 -17.19
CA SER A 175 -3.84 -5.74 -17.43
C SER A 175 -3.33 -5.46 -18.84
N VAL A 176 -1.99 -5.46 -19.00
CA VAL A 176 -1.31 -5.41 -20.31
C VAL A 176 -0.05 -6.27 -20.26
N LYS A 177 0.41 -6.77 -21.40
CA LYS A 177 1.68 -7.50 -21.50
C LYS A 177 2.85 -6.52 -21.61
N MET A 178 3.99 -6.81 -20.98
CA MET A 178 5.21 -6.00 -21.12
C MET A 178 5.64 -5.82 -22.58
N ARG A 179 5.48 -6.85 -23.42
CA ARG A 179 5.77 -6.77 -24.85
C ARG A 179 5.01 -5.64 -25.56
N TRP A 180 3.73 -5.43 -25.23
CA TRP A 180 2.92 -4.36 -25.82
C TRP A 180 3.48 -2.97 -25.47
N ILE A 181 3.97 -2.80 -24.23
CA ILE A 181 4.62 -1.57 -23.78
C ILE A 181 5.90 -1.32 -24.58
N HIS A 182 6.72 -2.37 -24.80
CA HIS A 182 7.93 -2.27 -25.61
C HIS A 182 7.64 -1.95 -27.08
N ASP A 183 6.57 -2.49 -27.63
CA ASP A 183 6.17 -2.22 -29.01
C ASP A 183 5.77 -0.74 -29.18
N ILE A 184 5.02 -0.15 -28.23
CA ILE A 184 4.73 1.30 -28.22
C ILE A 184 6.01 2.15 -28.17
N VAL A 185 6.95 1.77 -27.31
CA VAL A 185 8.22 2.51 -27.19
C VAL A 185 9.06 2.40 -28.46
N ARG A 186 8.99 1.26 -29.16
CA ARG A 186 9.67 1.05 -30.45
C ARG A 186 9.06 1.90 -31.57
N GLU A 187 7.75 2.10 -31.56
CA GLU A 187 7.03 2.89 -32.57
C GLU A 187 7.21 4.41 -32.42
N ASP A 188 7.53 4.90 -31.22
CA ASP A 188 7.86 6.32 -30.95
C ASP A 188 9.25 6.49 -30.30
N PRO A 189 10.35 6.14 -31.03
CA PRO A 189 11.69 6.03 -30.46
C PRO A 189 12.31 7.38 -30.07
N CYS A 190 11.74 8.50 -30.54
CA CYS A 190 12.21 9.84 -30.20
C CYS A 190 11.95 10.22 -28.73
N LYS A 191 11.16 9.45 -27.97
CA LYS A 191 10.77 9.79 -26.60
C LYS A 191 11.44 8.95 -25.51
N MET A 192 11.81 7.69 -25.79
CA MET A 192 12.39 6.80 -24.77
C MET A 192 13.08 5.57 -25.39
N THR A 193 14.18 5.11 -24.79
CA THR A 193 14.82 3.84 -25.17
C THR A 193 14.21 2.65 -24.41
N GLY A 194 14.39 1.42 -24.91
CA GLY A 194 13.94 0.21 -24.21
C GLY A 194 14.45 0.11 -22.77
N GLN A 195 15.76 0.35 -22.56
CA GLN A 195 16.36 0.33 -21.22
C GLN A 195 15.74 1.39 -20.27
N LYS A 196 15.43 2.58 -20.78
CA LYS A 196 14.76 3.62 -19.99
C LYS A 196 13.31 3.22 -19.66
N CYS A 197 12.64 2.53 -20.58
CA CYS A 197 11.33 1.94 -20.33
C CYS A 197 11.40 0.92 -19.18
N ASP A 198 12.36 0.00 -19.17
CA ASP A 198 12.50 -1.00 -18.10
C ASP A 198 12.75 -0.37 -16.73
N GLN A 199 13.62 0.65 -16.69
CA GLN A 199 13.88 1.42 -15.47
C GLN A 199 12.61 2.14 -14.98
N PHE A 200 11.86 2.75 -15.90
CA PHE A 200 10.59 3.40 -15.61
C PHE A 200 9.55 2.38 -15.08
N MET A 201 9.40 1.23 -15.72
CA MET A 201 8.46 0.19 -15.28
C MET A 201 8.84 -0.38 -13.91
N THR A 202 10.14 -0.59 -13.66
CA THR A 202 10.65 -0.98 -12.34
C THR A 202 10.31 0.07 -11.28
N LYS A 203 10.47 1.36 -11.60
CA LYS A 203 10.07 2.47 -10.71
C LYS A 203 8.57 2.43 -10.42
N MET A 204 7.72 2.25 -11.43
CA MET A 204 6.26 2.22 -11.25
C MET A 204 5.79 1.00 -10.43
N THR A 205 6.40 -0.17 -10.63
CA THR A 205 6.11 -1.38 -9.84
C THR A 205 6.58 -1.25 -8.39
N ARG A 206 7.78 -0.69 -8.16
CA ARG A 206 8.28 -0.40 -6.81
C ARG A 206 7.36 0.57 -6.07
N GLN A 207 6.88 1.59 -6.77
CA GLN A 207 5.92 2.56 -6.25
C GLN A 207 4.49 2.02 -6.16
N LYS A 208 4.24 0.73 -6.44
CA LYS A 208 2.90 0.14 -6.37
C LYS A 208 1.87 0.86 -7.24
N TYR A 209 2.29 1.44 -8.36
CA TYR A 209 1.36 1.86 -9.41
C TYR A 209 0.89 0.64 -10.20
N PHE A 210 1.83 -0.24 -10.52
CA PHE A 210 1.56 -1.52 -11.14
C PHE A 210 2.01 -2.68 -10.27
N SER A 211 1.40 -3.84 -10.50
CA SER A 211 1.91 -5.13 -10.08
C SER A 211 2.44 -5.83 -11.33
N LEU A 212 3.63 -6.40 -11.26
CA LEU A 212 4.17 -7.22 -12.33
C LEU A 212 4.18 -8.67 -11.85
N ASP A 213 3.50 -9.55 -12.57
CA ASP A 213 3.67 -10.98 -12.41
C ASP A 213 4.93 -11.41 -13.16
N ALA A 214 5.93 -11.87 -12.42
CA ALA A 214 7.24 -12.22 -12.95
C ALA A 214 7.19 -13.43 -13.90
N ASP A 215 6.20 -14.31 -13.73
CA ASP A 215 6.11 -15.54 -14.52
C ASP A 215 5.40 -15.31 -15.86
N SER A 216 4.50 -14.34 -15.92
CA SER A 216 3.65 -14.09 -17.09
C SER A 216 4.01 -12.82 -17.87
N GLU A 217 4.93 -11.99 -17.35
CA GLU A 217 5.24 -10.65 -17.85
C GLU A 217 3.97 -9.77 -18.01
N ILE A 218 2.95 -10.07 -17.23
CA ILE A 218 1.68 -9.34 -17.21
C ILE A 218 1.80 -8.23 -16.16
N LEU A 219 1.63 -7.02 -16.64
CA LEU A 219 1.53 -5.83 -15.84
C LEU A 219 0.07 -5.57 -15.50
N GLU A 220 -0.19 -5.25 -14.24
CA GLU A 220 -1.51 -5.13 -13.68
C GLU A 220 -1.71 -3.81 -12.96
N ILE A 221 -2.86 -3.17 -13.17
CA ILE A 221 -3.24 -1.97 -12.44
C ILE A 221 -3.46 -2.29 -10.95
N THR A 222 -2.98 -1.41 -10.08
CA THR A 222 -3.17 -1.53 -8.63
C THR A 222 -4.29 -0.59 -8.15
N PRO A 223 -4.83 -0.84 -6.94
CA PRO A 223 -5.77 0.08 -6.31
C PRO A 223 -5.22 1.51 -6.13
N ARG A 224 -3.89 1.69 -6.04
CA ARG A 224 -3.25 3.00 -5.89
C ARG A 224 -3.60 3.91 -7.07
N ILE A 225 -3.51 3.41 -8.32
CA ILE A 225 -3.85 4.19 -9.52
C ILE A 225 -5.30 4.65 -9.46
N LEU A 226 -6.22 3.74 -9.13
CA LEU A 226 -7.64 4.04 -9.09
C LEU A 226 -7.97 5.10 -8.03
N VAL A 227 -7.27 5.08 -6.89
CA VAL A 227 -7.45 6.07 -5.82
C VAL A 227 -6.84 7.43 -6.19
N GLU A 228 -5.62 7.45 -6.75
CA GLU A 228 -4.92 8.70 -7.05
C GLU A 228 -5.46 9.41 -8.28
N LEU A 229 -5.80 8.66 -9.33
CA LEU A 229 -6.22 9.20 -10.62
C LEU A 229 -7.72 9.15 -10.84
N GLU A 230 -8.54 8.84 -9.83
CA GLU A 230 -10.00 8.83 -9.98
C GLU A 230 -10.55 10.09 -10.68
N PRO A 231 -10.15 11.33 -10.30
CA PRO A 231 -10.64 12.53 -10.97
C PRO A 231 -10.22 12.60 -12.44
N TRP A 232 -8.98 12.23 -12.74
CA TRP A 232 -8.46 12.22 -14.11
C TRP A 232 -9.17 11.16 -14.97
N LEU A 233 -9.33 9.95 -14.46
CA LEU A 233 -10.02 8.86 -15.12
C LEU A 233 -11.45 9.27 -15.49
N ARG A 234 -12.19 9.86 -14.54
CA ARG A 234 -13.56 10.35 -14.77
C ARG A 234 -13.63 11.44 -15.83
N ALA A 235 -12.62 12.30 -15.92
CA ALA A 235 -12.56 13.38 -16.90
C ALA A 235 -12.13 12.89 -18.30
N LYS A 236 -11.22 11.91 -18.37
CA LYS A 236 -10.58 11.46 -19.62
C LYS A 236 -11.38 10.37 -20.34
N LEU A 237 -12.00 9.45 -19.60
CA LEU A 237 -12.66 8.24 -20.13
C LEU A 237 -14.19 8.30 -19.93
N ILE A 238 -14.79 9.46 -20.22
CA ILE A 238 -16.23 9.67 -20.06
C ILE A 238 -16.99 8.67 -20.93
N GLY A 239 -17.86 7.87 -20.30
CA GLY A 239 -18.67 6.85 -20.98
C GLY A 239 -17.95 5.51 -21.24
N GLU A 240 -16.63 5.45 -21.07
CA GLU A 240 -15.82 4.22 -21.24
C GLU A 240 -15.48 3.55 -19.90
N LEU A 241 -15.61 4.27 -18.78
CA LEU A 241 -15.31 3.72 -17.45
C LEU A 241 -16.30 2.66 -17.01
N LYS A 242 -15.76 1.53 -16.55
CA LYS A 242 -16.52 0.53 -15.81
C LYS A 242 -16.68 1.01 -14.37
N ILE A 243 -17.93 1.12 -13.92
CA ILE A 243 -18.28 1.55 -12.56
C ILE A 243 -18.99 0.40 -11.85
N CYS A 244 -18.57 0.06 -10.64
CA CYS A 244 -19.28 -0.91 -9.82
C CYS A 244 -20.67 -0.38 -9.44
N GLU A 245 -21.73 -1.16 -9.71
CA GLU A 245 -23.11 -0.76 -9.42
C GLU A 245 -23.38 -0.63 -7.91
N LEU A 246 -22.70 -1.44 -7.10
CA LEU A 246 -22.90 -1.49 -5.64
C LEU A 246 -22.20 -0.34 -4.91
N CYS A 247 -20.91 -0.11 -5.20
CA CYS A 247 -20.10 0.87 -4.48
C CYS A 247 -19.81 2.16 -5.26
N ARG A 248 -20.24 2.26 -6.53
CA ARG A 248 -20.05 3.40 -7.45
C ARG A 248 -18.59 3.82 -7.68
N LYS A 249 -17.63 2.96 -7.30
CA LYS A 249 -16.20 3.12 -7.56
C LYS A 249 -15.86 2.66 -8.98
N ILE A 250 -14.83 3.26 -9.56
CA ILE A 250 -14.22 2.79 -10.81
C ILE A 250 -13.67 1.38 -10.57
N ILE A 251 -13.90 0.48 -11.52
CA ILE A 251 -13.27 -0.83 -11.57
C ILE A 251 -12.43 -0.95 -12.85
N ALA A 252 -11.22 -1.46 -12.72
CA ALA A 252 -10.38 -1.71 -13.89
C ALA A 252 -10.66 -3.08 -14.51
N ARG A 253 -11.10 -4.04 -13.70
CA ARG A 253 -11.37 -5.43 -14.12
C ARG A 253 -12.86 -5.68 -14.18
N CYS A 254 -13.28 -6.50 -15.14
CA CYS A 254 -14.66 -6.93 -15.21
C CYS A 254 -14.90 -8.00 -14.12
N VAL A 255 -15.57 -7.62 -13.03
CA VAL A 255 -15.91 -8.51 -11.90
C VAL A 255 -16.90 -9.61 -12.30
N ILE A 256 -17.55 -9.47 -13.47
CA ILE A 256 -18.70 -10.28 -13.91
C ILE A 256 -18.33 -11.75 -14.20
N LYS A 257 -17.08 -12.08 -14.56
CA LYS A 257 -16.72 -13.48 -14.87
C LYS A 257 -16.72 -14.44 -13.67
N ARG A 258 -16.59 -13.95 -12.43
CA ARG A 258 -16.66 -14.82 -11.22
C ARG A 258 -18.08 -15.06 -10.73
N TYR A 259 -19.00 -14.13 -10.98
CA TYR A 259 -20.42 -14.33 -10.62
C TYR A 259 -21.19 -15.15 -11.66
N GLN A 260 -20.78 -15.15 -12.94
CA GLN A 260 -21.41 -16.00 -13.95
C GLN A 260 -21.16 -17.50 -13.75
N MET A 261 -20.03 -17.93 -13.16
CA MET A 261 -19.86 -19.35 -12.84
C MET A 261 -20.66 -19.79 -11.61
N ARG A 262 -20.87 -18.91 -10.62
CA ARG A 262 -21.75 -19.21 -9.47
C ARG A 262 -23.24 -19.06 -9.78
N SER A 263 -23.61 -18.23 -10.75
CA SER A 263 -25.02 -18.07 -11.15
C SER A 263 -25.50 -19.15 -12.13
N ILE A 264 -24.58 -19.86 -12.81
CA ILE A 264 -24.93 -21.08 -13.55
C ILE A 264 -25.24 -22.20 -12.56
N GLU A 265 -24.40 -22.41 -11.53
CA GLU A 265 -24.67 -23.39 -10.47
C GLU A 265 -25.92 -23.07 -9.62
N LEU A 266 -26.28 -21.79 -9.46
CA LEU A 266 -27.51 -21.39 -8.78
C LEU A 266 -28.75 -21.43 -9.68
N ARG A 267 -28.62 -21.34 -11.01
CA ARG A 267 -29.76 -21.52 -11.93
C ARG A 267 -30.16 -22.98 -12.05
N ASP A 268 -29.20 -23.90 -12.00
CA ASP A 268 -29.48 -25.34 -12.00
C ASP A 268 -30.03 -25.84 -10.65
N ALA A 269 -29.83 -25.09 -9.56
CA ALA A 269 -30.42 -25.38 -8.25
C ALA A 269 -31.85 -24.83 -8.06
N ILE A 270 -32.31 -23.92 -8.94
CA ILE A 270 -33.67 -23.34 -8.85
C ILE A 270 -34.69 -24.13 -9.70
N PHE A 271 -34.24 -24.96 -10.65
CA PHE A 271 -35.14 -25.80 -11.45
C PHE A 271 -35.57 -27.13 -10.80
N PHE A 272 -35.11 -27.43 -9.57
CA PHE A 272 -35.46 -28.68 -8.86
C PHE A 272 -36.55 -28.52 -7.79
N PHE A 273 -37.22 -27.35 -7.69
CA PHE A 273 -38.22 -27.10 -6.64
C PHE A 273 -39.64 -26.73 -7.14
N GLU A 274 -39.93 -26.82 -8.44
CA GLU A 274 -41.27 -26.51 -8.99
C GLU A 274 -42.10 -27.70 -9.51
N GLU A 275 -41.70 -28.96 -9.27
CA GLU A 275 -42.51 -30.16 -9.65
C GLU A 275 -42.84 -31.10 -8.48
N SER A 276 -43.19 -30.57 -7.31
CA SER A 276 -43.80 -31.39 -6.26
C SER A 276 -44.67 -30.56 -5.33
N PHE A 277 -45.83 -30.10 -5.81
CA PHE A 277 -47.08 -29.91 -5.04
C PHE A 277 -48.27 -29.74 -5.99
#